data_AF-A0A6B3HLU9-F1
#
_entry.id   AF-A0A6B3HLU9-F1
#
_cell.length_a   1.000
_cell.length_b   1.000
_cell.length_c   1.000
_cell.angle_alpha   90.00
_cell.angle_beta   90.00
_cell.angle_gamma   90.00
#
_symmetry.space_group_name_H-M   'P 1'
#
loop_
_entity.id
_entity.type
_entity.pdbx_description
1 polymer ?
#
loop_
_entity_poly.entity_id
_entity_poly.type
_entity_poly.pdbx_seq_one_letter_code
_entity_poly.pdbx_strand_id
1 'polypeptide(L)' 'EGVTELSNAAVEPEIEDLICVLQKMGAIISMDTDRTIRITGVDKLDGYTHRAIPDRLEAASWASAALATEGNIYVRGA' A
#
# COMPACT_ATOMS: atom_id res chain seq x y z
N GLU A 1 3.82 4.27 25.44
CA GLU A 1 4.03 5.51 24.66
C GLU A 1 5.42 5.51 24.05
N GLY A 2 5.50 5.75 22.75
CA GLY A 2 6.77 5.78 22.04
C GLY A 2 6.55 6.23 20.60
N VAL A 3 7.56 6.88 20.03
CA VAL A 3 7.62 7.21 18.60
C VAL A 3 8.68 6.33 17.97
N THR A 4 8.30 5.62 16.93
CA THR A 4 9.21 4.85 16.08
C THR A 4 9.41 5.59 14.77
N GLU A 5 10.66 5.69 14.33
CA GLU A 5 11.04 6.26 13.06
C GLU A 5 11.73 5.19 12.21
N LEU A 6 11.27 5.00 10.98
CA LEU A 6 11.87 4.15 9.98
C LEU A 6 12.41 5.05 8.87
N SER A 7 13.74 5.15 8.77
CA SER A 7 14.40 5.90 7.71
C SER A 7 14.69 5.02 6.49
N ASN A 8 14.67 5.63 5.30
CA ASN A 8 14.85 4.94 4.02
C ASN A 8 13.90 3.74 3.85
N ALA A 9 12.65 3.91 4.26
CA ALA A 9 11.65 2.87 4.21
C ALA A 9 11.24 2.54 2.76
N ALA A 10 10.64 1.36 2.60
CA ALA A 10 9.89 0.95 1.43
C ALA A 10 8.70 1.92 1.21
N VAL A 11 8.39 2.23 -0.06
CA VAL A 11 7.34 3.19 -0.47
C VAL A 11 6.46 2.64 -1.59
N GLU A 12 6.44 1.32 -1.72
CA GLU A 12 5.62 0.61 -2.67
C GLU A 12 4.13 0.72 -2.29
N PRO A 13 3.20 0.62 -3.26
CA PRO A 13 1.76 0.75 -3.00
C PRO A 13 1.24 -0.18 -1.89
N GLU A 14 1.85 -1.36 -1.72
CA GLU A 14 1.48 -2.31 -0.67
C GLU A 14 1.80 -1.78 0.74
N ILE A 15 2.85 -0.97 0.89
CA ILE A 15 3.20 -0.31 2.15
C ILE A 15 2.18 0.78 2.47
N GLU A 16 1.83 1.60 1.48
CA GLU A 16 0.81 2.64 1.63
C GLU A 16 -0.56 2.04 1.99
N ASP A 17 -0.94 0.92 1.37
CA ASP A 17 -2.20 0.23 1.66
C ASP A 17 -2.25 -0.31 3.09
N LEU A 18 -1.15 -0.90 3.57
CA LEU A 18 -1.02 -1.34 4.95
C LEU A 18 -1.11 -0.18 5.94
N ILE A 19 -0.45 0.95 5.64
CA ILE A 19 -0.58 2.17 6.45
C ILE A 19 -2.03 2.62 6.51
N CYS A 20 -2.74 2.64 5.37
CA CYS A 20 -4.15 2.99 5.31
C CYS A 20 -5.03 2.06 6.16
N VAL A 21 -4.77 0.74 6.13
CA VAL A 21 -5.42 -0.25 7.00
C VAL A 21 -5.18 0.08 8.47
N LEU A 22 -3.93 0.24 8.88
CA LEU A 22 -3.57 0.48 10.28
C LEU A 22 -4.15 1.81 10.78
N GLN A 23 -4.15 2.85 9.95
CA GLN A 23 -4.78 4.13 10.26
C GLN A 23 -6.30 3.99 10.43
N LYS A 24 -6.99 3.19 9.60
CA LYS A 24 -8.42 2.87 9.79
C LYS A 24 -8.70 2.15 11.10
N MET A 25 -7.73 1.38 11.60
CA MET A 25 -7.81 0.73 12.91
C MET A 25 -7.48 1.67 14.08
N GLY A 26 -7.06 2.91 13.83
CA GLY A 26 -6.73 3.91 14.84
C GLY A 26 -5.23 4.14 15.07
N ALA A 27 -4.34 3.54 14.27
CA ALA A 27 -2.91 3.81 14.36
C ALA A 27 -2.58 5.23 13.89
N ILE A 28 -1.59 5.86 14.52
CA ILE A 28 -1.06 7.16 14.11
C ILE A 28 0.25 6.91 13.36
N ILE A 29 0.18 6.94 12.03
CA ILE A 29 1.31 6.69 11.14
C ILE A 29 1.37 7.82 10.11
N SER A 30 2.56 8.37 9.84
CA SER A 30 2.81 9.29 8.74
C SER A 30 3.98 8.80 7.89
N MET A 31 3.94 9.14 6.60
CA MET A 31 5.03 8.90 5.66
C MET A 31 5.45 10.22 5.03
N ASP A 32 6.70 10.59 5.21
CA ASP A 32 7.31 11.81 4.70
C ASP A 32 7.90 11.56 3.30
N THR A 33 8.10 12.64 2.52
CA THR A 33 8.60 12.55 1.13
C THR A 33 10.03 12.02 1.02
N ASP A 34 10.79 12.05 2.11
CA ASP A 34 12.16 11.53 2.20
C ASP A 34 12.20 10.03 2.57
N ARG A 35 11.07 9.32 2.42
CA ARG A 35 10.92 7.89 2.77
C ARG A 35 11.10 7.61 4.26
N THR A 36 10.78 8.60 5.10
CA THR A 36 10.70 8.41 6.54
C THR A 36 9.28 8.05 6.95
N ILE A 37 9.10 6.92 7.64
CA ILE A 37 7.81 6.56 8.25
C ILE A 37 7.89 6.79 9.75
N ARG A 38 6.96 7.57 10.30
CA ARG A 38 6.84 7.84 11.73
C ARG A 38 5.60 7.17 12.28
N ILE A 39 5.75 6.43 13.37
CA ILE A 39 4.68 5.69 14.02
C ILE A 39 4.62 6.14 15.48
N THR A 40 3.48 6.68 15.88
CA THR A 40 3.20 6.98 17.30
C THR A 40 2.37 5.85 17.87
N GLY A 41 2.90 5.17 18.88
CA GLY A 41 2.22 4.05 19.53
C GLY A 41 0.89 4.47 20.17
N VAL A 42 -0.14 3.65 19.96
CA VAL A 42 -1.49 3.80 20.53
C VAL A 42 -1.81 2.61 21.43
N ASP A 43 -2.72 2.78 22.39
CA ASP A 43 -3.02 1.77 23.40
C ASP A 43 -3.72 0.53 22.83
N LYS A 44 -4.54 0.72 21.79
CA LYS A 44 -5.29 -0.34 21.11
C LYS A 44 -5.58 0.01 19.67
N LEU A 45 -5.88 -1.02 18.89
CA LEU A 45 -6.43 -0.94 17.55
C LEU A 45 -7.84 -1.54 17.56
N ASP A 46 -8.74 -0.96 16.76
CA ASP A 46 -10.12 -1.40 16.64
C ASP A 46 -10.35 -2.13 15.29
N GLY A 47 -11.52 -2.78 15.16
CA GLY A 47 -11.90 -3.46 13.92
C GLY A 47 -12.10 -2.49 12.75
N TYR A 48 -11.86 -2.96 11.53
CA TYR A 48 -11.91 -2.14 10.32
C TYR A 48 -12.55 -2.88 9.14
N THR A 49 -12.88 -2.14 8.09
CA THR A 49 -13.22 -2.69 6.77
C THR A 49 -12.37 -1.98 5.73
N HIS A 50 -11.78 -2.74 4.82
CA HIS A 50 -10.88 -2.21 3.80
C HIS A 50 -10.98 -3.07 2.54
N ARG A 51 -10.97 -2.42 1.38
CA ARG A 51 -10.88 -3.10 0.09
C ARG A 51 -9.43 -3.00 -0.38
N ALA A 52 -8.75 -4.13 -0.45
CA ALA A 52 -7.37 -4.20 -0.88
C ALA A 52 -7.17 -3.57 -2.26
N ILE A 53 -6.00 -2.99 -2.47
CA ILE A 53 -5.56 -2.52 -3.78
C ILE A 53 -5.52 -3.66 -4.82
N PRO A 54 -5.72 -3.37 -6.11
CA PRO A 54 -5.53 -4.35 -7.16
C PRO A 54 -4.06 -4.79 -7.27
N ASP A 55 -3.82 -5.99 -7.81
CA ASP A 55 -2.47 -6.51 -8.01
C ASP A 55 -1.81 -5.90 -9.24
N ARG A 56 -0.80 -5.05 -9.00
CA ARG A 56 -0.04 -4.38 -10.06
C ARG A 56 0.83 -5.33 -10.88
N LEU A 57 1.29 -6.44 -10.30
CA LEU A 57 2.11 -7.43 -11.02
C LEU A 57 1.24 -8.30 -11.91
N GLU A 58 0.03 -8.64 -11.47
CA GLU A 58 -0.96 -9.29 -12.32
C GLU A 58 -1.34 -8.39 -13.51
N ALA A 59 -1.63 -7.11 -13.25
CA ALA A 59 -1.93 -6.14 -14.31
C ALA A 59 -0.78 -6.02 -15.32
N ALA A 60 0.47 -5.93 -14.85
CA ALA A 60 1.65 -5.89 -15.70
C ALA A 60 1.84 -7.20 -16.51
N SER A 61 1.48 -8.34 -15.93
CA SER A 61 1.54 -9.63 -16.62
C SER A 61 0.54 -9.69 -17.78
N TRP A 62 -0.70 -9.23 -17.57
CA TRP A 62 -1.70 -9.11 -18.64
C TRP A 62 -1.28 -8.13 -19.74
N ALA A 63 -0.72 -6.97 -19.36
CA ALA A 63 -0.19 -6.00 -20.32
C ALA A 63 0.94 -6.61 -21.18
N SER A 64 1.82 -7.38 -20.54
CA SER A 64 2.92 -8.08 -21.22
C SER A 64 2.39 -9.16 -22.18
N ALA A 65 1.36 -9.90 -21.79
CA ALA A 65 0.71 -10.90 -22.65
C ALA A 65 0.02 -10.25 -23.87
N ALA A 66 -0.67 -9.12 -23.68
CA ALA A 66 -1.28 -8.37 -24.79
C ALA A 66 -0.22 -7.95 -25.81
N LEU A 67 0.90 -7.41 -25.34
CA LEU A 67 2.02 -7.00 -26.20
C LEU A 67 2.62 -8.19 -26.96
N ALA A 68 2.89 -9.30 -26.27
CA ALA A 68 3.52 -10.48 -26.87
C ALA A 68 2.65 -11.19 -27.91
N THR A 69 1.33 -11.02 -27.83
CA THR A 69 0.36 -11.68 -28.72
C THR A 69 -0.26 -10.72 -29.75
N GLU A 70 0.19 -9.46 -29.79
CA GLU A 70 -0.42 -8.39 -30.58
C GLU A 70 -1.94 -8.26 -30.34
N GLY A 71 -2.37 -8.58 -29.11
CA GLY A 71 -3.75 -8.55 -28.68
C GLY A 71 -4.20 -7.17 -28.18
N ASN A 72 -5.52 -7.00 -28.05
CA ASN A 72 -6.12 -5.80 -27.46
C ASN A 72 -6.89 -6.19 -26.18
N ILE A 73 -6.29 -5.93 -25.02
CA ILE A 73 -6.83 -6.31 -23.70
C ILE A 73 -7.09 -5.04 -22.87
N TYR A 74 -8.26 -4.98 -22.24
CA TYR A 74 -8.58 -3.99 -21.22
C TYR A 74 -8.56 -4.65 -19.83
N VAL A 75 -7.60 -4.27 -19.00
CA VAL A 75 -7.49 -4.75 -17.61
C VAL A 75 -8.32 -3.83 -16.72
N ARG A 76 -9.49 -4.31 -16.29
CA ARG A 76 -10.43 -3.51 -15.49
C ARG A 76 -9.97 -3.40 -14.04
N GLY A 77 -9.90 -2.18 -13.53
CA GLY A 77 -9.66 -1.92 -12.11
C GLY A 77 -8.23 -2.19 -11.66
N ALA A 78 -7.31 -2.31 -12.60
CA ALA A 78 -5.87 -2.19 -12.39
C ALA A 78 -5.45 -0.72 -12.26
#